data_AF-A0A3C1YI15-F1
#
_entry.id   AF-A0A3C1YI15-F1
#
_cell.length_a   1.000
_cell.length_b   1.000
_cell.length_c   1.000
_cell.angle_alpha   90.00
_cell.angle_beta   90.00
_cell.angle_gamma   90.00
#
_symmetry.space_group_name_H-M   'P 1'
#
loop_
_entity.id
_entity.type
_entity.pdbx_description
1 polymer ?
#
loop_
_entity_poly.entity_id
_entity_poly.type
_entity_poly.pdbx_seq_one_letter_code
_entity_poly.pdbx_strand_id
1 'polypeptide(L)'
;MATCKVCGKKGLFLKVNKKGECARCVDAKHLVKEQKLLNLIEVIEEEKKALEWGVAPWPYEELANLYHEMKDFRKEVAILERFAVRKYAPGQQAAQLLERLKKAK
;
A
#
# COMPACT_ATOMS: atom_id res chain seq x y z
N MET A 1 -29.94 -13.35 -5.37
CA MET A 1 -29.51 -11.97 -5.71
C MET A 1 -28.46 -11.55 -4.72
N ALA A 2 -27.23 -11.25 -5.15
CA ALA A 2 -26.17 -10.87 -4.23
C ALA A 2 -26.37 -9.42 -3.75
N THR A 3 -25.96 -9.15 -2.52
CA THR A 3 -26.03 -7.82 -1.90
C THR A 3 -24.68 -7.46 -1.31
N CYS A 4 -24.22 -6.24 -1.57
CA CYS A 4 -23.03 -5.72 -0.91
C CYS A 4 -23.36 -5.30 0.53
N LYS A 5 -22.62 -5.81 1.51
CA LYS A 5 -22.78 -5.43 2.93
C LYS A 5 -22.35 -4.00 3.25
N VAL A 6 -21.54 -3.37 2.39
CA VAL A 6 -20.99 -2.03 2.61
C VAL A 6 -21.87 -0.95 1.99
N CYS A 7 -22.12 -1.02 0.68
CA CYS A 7 -22.91 0.00 -0.03
C CYS A 7 -24.39 -0.35 -0.23
N GLY A 8 -24.85 -1.53 0.23
CA GLY A 8 -26.24 -1.98 0.06
C GLY A 8 -26.66 -2.31 -1.37
N LYS A 9 -25.76 -2.16 -2.36
CA LYS A 9 -26.07 -2.44 -3.78
C LYS A 9 -26.53 -3.89 -3.93
N LYS A 10 -27.64 -4.09 -4.64
CA LYS A 10 -28.19 -5.41 -4.96
C LYS A 10 -28.11 -5.62 -6.47
N GLY A 11 -27.83 -6.85 -6.90
CA GLY A 11 -27.82 -7.18 -8.33
C GLY A 11 -27.75 -8.67 -8.58
N LEU A 12 -28.36 -9.12 -9.67
CA LEU A 12 -28.30 -10.52 -10.08
C LEU A 12 -26.87 -10.92 -10.48
N PHE A 13 -26.13 -9.99 -11.11
CA PHE A 13 -24.74 -10.17 -11.55
C PHE A 13 -23.70 -9.51 -10.63
N LEU A 14 -24.11 -9.04 -9.45
CA LEU A 14 -23.18 -8.41 -8.51
C LEU A 14 -22.25 -9.47 -7.92
N LYS A 15 -20.95 -9.37 -8.22
CA LYS A 15 -19.92 -10.19 -7.56
C LYS A 15 -19.51 -9.52 -6.25
N VAL A 16 -19.53 -10.28 -5.17
CA VAL A 16 -19.02 -9.88 -3.84
C VAL A 16 -17.90 -10.82 -3.43
N ASN A 17 -16.92 -10.31 -2.68
CA ASN A 17 -15.86 -11.12 -2.12
C ASN A 17 -16.39 -12.01 -0.97
N LYS A 18 -15.52 -12.83 -0.36
CA LYS A 18 -15.87 -13.67 0.81
C LYS A 18 -16.39 -12.87 2.01
N LYS A 19 -16.06 -11.57 2.09
CA LYS A 19 -16.52 -10.64 3.14
C LYS A 19 -17.86 -9.97 2.80
N GLY A 20 -18.42 -10.22 1.61
CA GLY A 20 -19.67 -9.59 1.15
C GLY A 20 -19.50 -8.18 0.59
N GLU A 21 -18.29 -7.79 0.21
CA GLU A 21 -17.95 -6.47 -0.32
C GLU A 21 -17.94 -6.53 -1.86
N CYS A 22 -18.53 -5.53 -2.53
CA CYS A 22 -18.42 -5.42 -3.99
C CYS A 22 -17.07 -4.80 -4.37
N ALA A 23 -16.61 -5.03 -5.60
CA ALA A 23 -15.35 -4.49 -6.11
C ALA A 23 -15.18 -2.99 -5.80
N ARG A 24 -16.18 -2.18 -6.15
CA ARG A 24 -16.18 -0.73 -5.88
C ARG A 24 -15.91 -0.36 -4.41
N CYS A 25 -16.47 -1.11 -3.45
CA CYS A 25 -16.25 -0.82 -2.03
C CYS A 25 -14.85 -1.24 -1.58
N VAL A 26 -14.31 -2.32 -2.15
CA VAL A 26 -12.93 -2.74 -1.91
C VAL A 26 -11.96 -1.71 -2.49
N ASP A 27 -12.19 -1.26 -3.71
CA ASP A 27 -11.37 -0.24 -4.38
C ASP A 27 -11.36 1.09 -3.61
N ALA A 28 -12.53 1.54 -3.15
CA ALA A 28 -12.64 2.75 -2.35
C ALA A 28 -11.87 2.64 -1.02
N LYS A 29 -11.90 1.47 -0.38
CA LYS A 29 -11.14 1.21 0.84
C LYS A 29 -9.63 1.21 0.58
N HIS A 30 -9.19 0.64 -0.53
CA HIS A 30 -7.79 0.69 -0.94
C HIS A 30 -7.33 2.12 -1.19
N LEU A 31 -8.13 2.95 -1.87
CA LEU A 31 -7.81 4.36 -2.12
C LEU A 31 -7.61 5.15 -0.81
N VAL A 32 -8.50 4.96 0.17
CA VAL A 32 -8.37 5.62 1.48
C VAL A 32 -7.12 5.14 2.22
N LYS A 33 -6.80 3.84 2.15
CA LYS A 33 -5.58 3.27 2.77
C LYS A 33 -4.31 3.82 2.09
N GLU A 34 -4.28 3.87 0.76
CA GLU A 34 -3.19 4.42 -0.05
C GLU A 34 -2.91 5.88 0.35
N GLN A 35 -3.92 6.74 0.35
CA GLN A 35 -3.78 8.15 0.74
C GLN A 35 -3.23 8.33 2.15
N LYS A 36 -3.75 7.56 3.12
CA LYS A 36 -3.29 7.66 4.51
C LYS A 36 -1.82 7.26 4.65
N LEU A 37 -1.39 6.21 3.95
CA LEU A 37 0.00 5.75 3.98
C LEU A 37 0.95 6.71 3.26
N LEU A 38 0.52 7.29 2.13
CA LEU A 38 1.29 8.31 1.42
C LEU A 38 1.51 9.55 2.28
N ASN A 39 0.44 10.07 2.91
CA ASN A 39 0.54 11.21 3.82
C ASN A 39 1.50 10.90 4.99
N LEU A 40 1.44 9.68 5.54
CA LEU A 40 2.36 9.26 6.59
C LEU A 40 3.82 9.24 6.12
N ILE A 41 4.08 8.78 4.89
CA ILE A 41 5.42 8.81 4.30
C ILE A 41 5.91 10.24 4.13
N GLU A 42 5.06 11.16 3.69
CA GLU A 42 5.42 12.57 3.56
C GLU A 42 5.83 13.17 4.90
N VAL A 43 5.01 12.98 5.94
CA VAL A 43 5.31 13.44 7.30
C VAL A 43 6.64 12.86 7.81
N ILE A 44 6.85 11.54 7.66
CA ILE A 44 8.10 10.89 8.10
C ILE A 44 9.31 11.40 7.30
N GLU A 45 9.17 11.61 5.98
CA GLU A 45 10.23 12.15 5.14
C GLU A 45 10.58 13.60 5.53
N GLU A 46 9.59 14.39 5.97
CA GLU A 46 9.81 15.74 6.50
C GLU A 46 10.45 15.73 7.88
N GLU A 47 9.95 14.92 8.81
CA GLU A 47 10.54 14.74 10.15
C GLU A 47 11.99 14.28 10.07
N LYS A 48 12.31 13.38 9.15
CA LYS A 48 13.70 12.98 8.88
C LYS A 48 14.59 14.18 8.52
N LYS A 49 14.12 15.15 7.75
CA LYS A 49 14.93 16.34 7.42
C LYS A 49 15.25 17.15 8.68
N ALA A 50 14.36 17.14 9.67
CA ALA A 50 14.52 17.84 10.94
C ALA A 50 15.35 17.06 11.97
N LEU A 51 15.26 15.73 11.98
CA LEU A 51 15.81 14.86 13.04
C LEU A 51 16.99 13.98 12.60
N GLU A 52 17.37 14.00 11.33
CA GLU A 52 18.47 13.19 10.72
C GLU A 52 18.36 11.66 10.90
N TRP A 53 17.20 11.15 11.28
CA TRP A 53 16.95 9.72 11.45
C TRP A 53 16.65 8.99 10.13
N GLY A 54 16.83 7.68 10.12
CA GLY A 54 16.47 6.86 8.96
C GLY A 54 14.95 6.77 8.79
N VAL A 55 14.47 6.79 7.54
CA VAL A 55 13.03 6.59 7.25
C VAL A 55 12.60 5.20 7.71
N ALA A 56 11.46 5.12 8.39
CA ALA A 56 10.88 3.85 8.81
C ALA A 56 10.41 3.01 7.60
N PRO A 57 10.75 1.71 7.52
CA PRO A 57 10.39 0.85 6.39
C PRO A 57 8.91 0.43 6.37
N TRP A 58 8.25 0.40 7.53
CA TRP A 58 6.87 -0.11 7.68
C TRP A 58 5.82 0.52 6.73
N PRO A 59 5.71 1.85 6.58
CA PRO A 59 4.70 2.43 5.68
C PRO A 59 4.94 2.11 4.19
N TYR A 60 6.18 1.89 3.79
CA TYR A 60 6.53 1.45 2.43
C TYR A 60 6.13 -0.01 2.20
N GLU A 61 6.35 -0.86 3.20
CA GLU A 61 5.92 -2.26 3.19
C GLU A 61 4.39 -2.38 3.08
N GLU A 62 3.65 -1.61 3.87
CA GLU A 62 2.18 -1.61 3.81
C GLU A 62 1.65 -1.14 2.45
N LEU A 63 2.29 -0.15 1.82
CA LEU A 63 1.95 0.26 0.46
C LEU A 63 2.28 -0.84 -0.56
N ALA A 64 3.45 -1.48 -0.45
CA ALA A 64 3.82 -2.58 -1.34
C ALA A 64 2.84 -3.77 -1.23
N ASN A 65 2.38 -4.09 -0.02
CA ASN A 65 1.35 -5.11 0.20
C ASN A 65 0.00 -4.70 -0.40
N LEU A 66 -0.42 -3.44 -0.20
CA LEU A 66 -1.66 -2.91 -0.78
C LEU A 66 -1.65 -2.98 -2.31
N TYR A 67 -0.56 -2.54 -2.94
CA TYR A 67 -0.43 -2.58 -4.40
C TYR A 67 -0.38 -4.01 -4.95
N HIS A 68 0.23 -4.94 -4.21
CA HIS A 68 0.21 -6.36 -4.56
C HIS A 68 -1.21 -6.95 -4.51
N GLU A 69 -1.99 -6.61 -3.48
CA GLU A 69 -3.42 -7.01 -3.39
C GLU A 69 -4.25 -6.43 -4.54
N MET A 70 -3.95 -5.19 -4.95
CA MET A 70 -4.56 -4.52 -6.10
C MET A 70 -4.04 -5.06 -7.46
N LYS A 71 -3.00 -5.89 -7.44
CA LYS A 71 -2.26 -6.36 -8.63
C LYS A 71 -1.67 -5.21 -9.47
N ASP A 72 -1.40 -4.07 -8.84
CA ASP A 72 -0.75 -2.92 -9.44
C ASP A 72 0.76 -2.95 -9.16
N PHE A 73 1.45 -3.87 -9.84
CA PHE A 73 2.88 -4.08 -9.64
C PHE A 73 3.73 -2.87 -10.07
N ARG A 74 3.19 -1.98 -10.92
CA ARG A 74 3.89 -0.76 -11.34
C ARG A 74 4.02 0.20 -10.17
N LYS A 75 2.93 0.43 -9.42
CA LYS A 75 2.96 1.25 -8.22
C LYS A 75 3.80 0.61 -7.10
N GLU A 76 3.75 -0.72 -7.00
CA GLU A 76 4.60 -1.47 -6.06
C GLU A 76 6.09 -1.21 -6.32
N VAL A 77 6.55 -1.34 -7.57
CA VAL A 77 7.95 -1.06 -7.91
C VAL A 77 8.29 0.41 -7.64
N ALA A 78 7.43 1.36 -8.04
CA ALA A 78 7.68 2.78 -7.83
C ALA A 78 7.86 3.16 -6.34
N ILE A 79 7.07 2.58 -5.43
CA ILE A 79 7.21 2.87 -4.00
C ILE A 79 8.47 2.23 -3.40
N LEU A 80 8.84 1.04 -3.87
CA LEU A 80 10.07 0.36 -3.46
C LEU A 80 11.32 1.10 -3.98
N GLU A 81 11.28 1.62 -5.21
CA GLU A 81 12.34 2.46 -5.76
C GLU A 81 12.48 3.77 -4.99
N ARG A 82 11.35 4.42 -4.65
CA ARG A 82 11.36 5.60 -3.79
C ARG A 82 12.06 5.29 -2.47
N PHE A 83 11.74 4.17 -1.82
CA PHE A 83 12.40 3.74 -0.59
C PHE A 83 13.91 3.54 -0.77
N ALA A 84 14.32 2.84 -1.83
CA ALA A 84 15.73 2.51 -2.08
C ALA A 84 16.62 3.75 -2.27
N VAL A 85 16.08 4.85 -2.78
CA VAL A 85 16.79 6.13 -2.95
C VAL A 85 16.91 6.90 -1.62
N ARG A 86 16.03 6.65 -0.64
CA ARG A 86 16.09 7.34 0.66
C ARG A 86 17.06 6.65 1.61
N LYS A 87 17.76 7.44 2.43
CA LYS A 87 18.47 6.92 3.62
C LYS A 87 17.44 6.35 4.63
N TYR A 88 17.36 5.03 4.75
CA TYR A 88 16.46 4.30 5.66
C TYR A 88 17.20 3.79 6.89
N ALA A 89 16.45 3.49 7.95
CA ALA A 89 17.03 2.86 9.14
C ALA A 89 17.48 1.41 8.81
N PRO A 90 18.66 0.97 9.29
CA PRO A 90 19.11 -0.39 9.09
C PRO A 90 18.17 -1.37 9.80
N GLY A 91 17.87 -2.49 9.16
CA GLY A 91 17.01 -3.51 9.74
C GLY A 91 16.55 -4.55 8.72
N GLN A 92 16.00 -5.67 9.22
CA GLN A 92 15.56 -6.79 8.39
C GLN A 92 14.47 -6.38 7.39
N GLN A 93 13.53 -5.52 7.80
CA GLN A 93 12.45 -5.06 6.92
C GLN A 93 12.98 -4.26 5.73
N ALA A 94 13.98 -3.38 5.94
CA ALA A 94 14.59 -2.65 4.84
C ALA A 94 15.27 -3.59 3.84
N ALA A 95 15.97 -4.62 4.33
CA ALA A 95 16.59 -5.63 3.47
C ALA A 95 15.55 -6.42 2.65
N GLN A 96 14.41 -6.78 3.26
CA GLN A 96 13.32 -7.48 2.58
C GLN A 96 12.69 -6.64 1.46
N LEU A 97 12.48 -5.34 1.69
CA LEU A 97 11.94 -4.44 0.67
C LEU A 97 12.90 -4.29 -0.53
N LEU A 98 14.20 -4.21 -0.28
CA LEU A 98 15.20 -4.14 -1.35
C LEU A 98 15.32 -5.46 -2.12
N GLU A 99 15.22 -6.61 -1.44
CA GLU A 99 15.18 -7.90 -2.12
C GLU A 99 13.92 -8.03 -2.97
N ARG A 100 12.77 -7.58 -2.46
CA ARG A 100 11.51 -7.53 -3.21
C ARG A 100 11.63 -6.67 -4.45
N LEU A 101 12.28 -5.50 -4.35
CA LEU A 101 12.58 -4.65 -5.49
C LEU A 101 13.46 -5.36 -6.54
N LYS A 102 14.49 -6.08 -6.11
CA LYS A 102 15.36 -6.86 -7.01
C LYS A 102 14.62 -7.97 -7.77
N LYS A 103 13.62 -8.58 -7.14
CA LYS A 103 12.79 -9.64 -7.76
C LYS A 103 11.72 -9.09 -8.72
N ALA A 104 11.31 -7.85 -8.52
CA ALA A 104 10.27 -7.20 -9.32
C ALA A 104 10.82 -6.49 -10.57
N LYS A 105 12.14 -6.29 -10.65
CA LYS A 105 12.87 -5.85 -11.85
C LYS A 105 13.32 -7.04 -12.68
#